data_AF-A0A8J2WP76-F1
#
_entry.id   AF-A0A8J2WP76-F1
#
_cell.length_a   1.000
_cell.length_b   1.000
_cell.length_c   1.000
_cell.angle_alpha   90.00
_cell.angle_beta   90.00
_cell.angle_gamma   90.00
#
_symmetry.space_group_name_H-M   'P 1'
#
loop_
_entity.id
_entity.type
_entity.pdbx_description
1 polymer ?
#
loop_
_entity_poly.entity_id
_entity_poly.type
_entity_poly.pdbx_seq_one_letter_code
_entity_poly.pdbx_strand_id
1 'polypeptide(L)'
;MTRGNQRDLARDKAAKKAADLQKSKSAAEKEGNKGLSLEARKQRYAHITHPLNILVLILSHCNRRDADLMREKQKLKDLKAAEAAAKK
;
A
#
# COMPACT_ATOMS: atom_id res chain seq x y z
N MET A 1 -34.80 -16.95 -9.66
CA MET A 1 -33.37 -16.57 -9.74
C MET A 1 -32.73 -16.44 -8.35
N THR A 2 -32.75 -17.46 -7.48
CA THR A 2 -32.16 -17.30 -6.12
C THR A 2 -31.60 -18.59 -5.53
N ARG A 3 -30.87 -19.36 -6.34
CA ARG A 3 -30.10 -20.54 -5.88
C ARG A 3 -28.58 -20.36 -6.03
N GLY A 4 -28.13 -19.51 -6.96
CA GLY A 4 -26.71 -19.17 -7.11
C GLY A 4 -26.14 -18.41 -5.90
N ASN A 5 -26.94 -17.50 -5.32
CA ASN A 5 -26.44 -16.60 -4.27
C ASN A 5 -26.00 -17.31 -2.97
N GLN A 6 -26.67 -18.41 -2.58
CA GLN A 6 -26.33 -19.12 -1.35
C GLN A 6 -25.01 -19.91 -1.46
N ARG A 7 -24.70 -20.45 -2.64
CA ARG A 7 -23.48 -21.24 -2.86
C ARG A 7 -22.25 -20.36 -2.90
N ASP A 8 -22.35 -19.22 -3.58
CA ASP A 8 -21.25 -18.27 -3.67
C ASP A 8 -20.98 -17.61 -2.32
N LEU A 9 -22.03 -17.24 -1.56
CA LEU A 9 -21.89 -16.78 -0.18
C LEU A 9 -21.25 -17.83 0.75
N ALA A 10 -21.51 -19.12 0.55
CA ALA A 10 -20.87 -20.18 1.33
C ALA A 10 -19.38 -20.32 0.98
N ARG A 11 -19.01 -20.19 -0.29
CA ARG A 11 -17.61 -20.18 -0.74
C ARG A 11 -16.85 -18.97 -0.19
N ASP A 12 -17.46 -17.79 -0.26
CA ASP A 12 -16.86 -16.56 0.28
C ASP A 12 -16.67 -16.65 1.79
N LYS A 13 -17.64 -17.21 2.53
CA LYS A 13 -17.51 -17.47 3.97
C LYS A 13 -16.41 -18.48 4.27
N ALA A 14 -16.27 -19.54 3.48
CA ALA A 14 -15.20 -20.53 3.66
C ALA A 14 -13.81 -19.93 3.36
N ALA A 15 -13.70 -19.16 2.28
CA ALA A 15 -12.47 -18.46 1.90
C ALA A 15 -12.08 -17.42 2.96
N LYS A 16 -13.04 -16.66 3.49
CA LYS A 16 -12.80 -15.69 4.57
C LYS A 16 -12.35 -16.39 5.85
N LYS A 17 -13.01 -17.49 6.25
CA LYS A 17 -12.58 -18.31 7.39
C LYS A 17 -11.16 -18.86 7.22
N ALA A 18 -10.80 -19.33 6.03
CA ALA A 18 -9.45 -19.81 5.74
C ALA A 18 -8.41 -18.68 5.82
N ALA A 19 -8.72 -17.50 5.27
CA ALA A 19 -7.87 -16.33 5.35
C ALA A 19 -7.69 -15.82 6.80
N ASP A 20 -8.75 -15.83 7.59
CA ASP A 20 -8.70 -15.41 8.99
C ASP A 20 -7.90 -16.41 9.84
N LEU A 21 -8.07 -17.72 9.59
CA LEU A 21 -7.24 -18.76 10.21
C LEU A 21 -5.76 -18.61 9.85
N GLN A 22 -5.44 -18.22 8.61
CA GLN A 22 -4.06 -17.98 8.18
C GLN A 22 -3.45 -16.73 8.83
N LYS A 23 -4.26 -15.69 9.09
CA LYS A 23 -3.83 -14.47 9.80
C LYS A 23 -3.62 -14.71 11.29
N SER A 24 -4.43 -15.59 11.90
CA SER A 24 -4.34 -15.93 13.33
C SER A 24 -3.23 -16.94 13.65
N LYS A 25 -2.61 -17.57 12.63
CA LYS A 25 -1.44 -18.44 12.85
C LYS A 25 -0.32 -17.68 13.54
N SER A 26 0.26 -18.34 14.54
CA SER A 26 1.39 -17.79 15.28
C SER A 26 2.56 -17.50 14.35
N ALA A 27 3.43 -16.56 14.72
CA ALA A 27 4.56 -16.19 13.88
C ALA A 27 5.48 -17.37 13.54
N ALA A 28 5.54 -18.41 14.37
CA ALA A 28 6.33 -19.63 14.12
C ALA A 28 5.68 -20.58 13.10
N GLU A 29 4.36 -20.53 12.94
CA GLU A 29 3.58 -21.39 12.03
C GLU A 29 3.33 -20.75 10.67
N LYS A 30 3.68 -19.47 10.51
CA LYS A 30 3.68 -18.81 9.20
C LYS A 30 4.73 -19.48 8.32
N GLU A 31 4.34 -19.79 7.09
CA GLU A 31 5.14 -20.57 6.13
C GLU A 31 6.56 -20.03 5.93
N GLY A 32 6.73 -18.70 5.95
CA GLY A 32 8.04 -18.04 5.83
C GLY A 32 8.96 -18.15 7.06
N ASN A 33 8.43 -18.56 8.22
CA ASN A 33 9.13 -18.64 9.51
C ASN A 33 9.31 -20.07 10.04
N LYS A 34 8.71 -21.07 9.37
CA LYS A 34 8.75 -22.46 9.79
C LYS A 34 10.19 -22.99 9.80
N GLY A 35 10.63 -23.56 10.93
CA GLY A 35 11.98 -24.11 11.08
C GLY A 35 13.10 -23.09 11.30
N LEU A 36 12.80 -21.79 11.38
CA LEU A 36 13.81 -20.76 11.65
C LEU A 36 13.94 -20.46 13.14
N SER A 37 15.18 -20.29 13.59
CA SER A 37 15.48 -19.75 14.93
C SER A 37 14.99 -18.29 15.05
N LEU A 38 14.86 -17.80 16.28
CA LEU A 38 14.42 -16.40 16.52
C LEU A 38 15.36 -15.37 15.89
N GLU A 39 16.68 -15.61 15.93
CA GLU A 39 17.68 -14.72 15.34
C GLU A 39 17.61 -14.70 13.80
N ALA A 40 17.44 -15.85 13.16
CA ALA A 40 17.28 -15.91 11.70
C ALA A 40 15.99 -15.20 11.23
N ARG A 41 14.92 -15.24 12.05
CA ARG A 41 13.70 -14.47 11.79
C ARG A 41 13.99 -12.96 11.87
N LYS A 42 14.63 -12.49 12.94
CA LYS A 42 14.97 -11.06 13.09
C LYS A 42 15.83 -10.54 11.94
N GLN A 43 16.83 -11.30 11.52
CA GLN A 43 17.69 -10.94 10.38
C GLN A 43 16.90 -10.84 9.07
N ARG A 44 15.99 -11.80 8.79
CA ARG A 44 15.09 -11.70 7.63
C ARG A 44 14.16 -10.50 7.71
N TYR A 45 13.57 -10.26 8.88
CA TYR A 45 12.73 -9.08 9.10
C TYR A 45 13.51 -7.79 8.86
N ALA A 46 14.74 -7.66 9.37
CA ALA A 46 15.59 -6.50 9.11
C ALA A 46 15.92 -6.37 7.61
N HIS A 47 16.39 -7.45 6.98
CA HIS A 47 16.76 -7.48 5.56
C HIS A 47 15.60 -7.11 4.63
N ILE A 48 14.36 -7.48 4.97
CA ILE A 48 13.18 -7.22 4.13
C ILE A 48 12.54 -5.87 4.49
N THR A 49 12.42 -5.54 5.78
CA THR A 49 11.65 -4.37 6.24
C THR A 49 12.40 -3.06 5.98
N HIS A 50 13.73 -3.03 6.17
CA HIS A 50 14.52 -1.82 5.92
C HIS A 50 14.46 -1.31 4.47
N PRO A 51 14.70 -2.13 3.43
CA PRO A 51 14.64 -1.64 2.05
C PRO A 51 13.21 -1.26 1.63
N LEU A 52 12.18 -1.97 2.12
CA LEU A 52 10.79 -1.62 1.85
C LEU A 52 10.42 -0.26 2.46
N ASN A 53 10.85 0.02 3.69
CA ASN A 53 10.61 1.32 4.33
C ASN A 53 11.29 2.46 3.58
N ILE A 54 12.53 2.24 3.11
CA ILE A 54 13.24 3.21 2.27
C ILE A 54 12.47 3.47 0.96
N LEU A 55 12.00 2.41 0.30
CA LEU A 55 11.24 2.54 -0.95
C LEU A 55 9.92 3.29 -0.75
N VAL A 56 9.20 3.01 0.33
CA VAL A 56 7.96 3.73 0.70
C VAL A 56 8.22 5.21 0.96
N LEU A 57 9.29 5.54 1.68
CA LEU A 57 9.72 6.92 1.91
C LEU A 57 10.03 7.65 0.60
N ILE A 58 10.81 7.01 -0.29
CA ILE A 58 11.15 7.56 -1.61
C ILE A 58 9.88 7.82 -2.42
N LEU A 59 8.96 6.84 -2.47
CA LEU A 59 7.74 6.95 -3.23
C LEU A 59 6.83 8.08 -2.70
N SER A 60 6.69 8.19 -1.38
CA SER A 60 5.97 9.30 -0.73
C SER A 60 6.59 10.66 -1.10
N HIS A 61 7.92 10.74 -1.11
CA HIS A 61 8.64 11.95 -1.50
C HIS A 61 8.45 12.30 -2.98
N CYS A 62 8.46 11.32 -3.89
CA CYS A 62 8.15 11.50 -5.30
C CYS A 62 6.74 12.05 -5.50
N ASN A 63 5.73 11.41 -4.91
CA ASN A 63 4.33 11.84 -5.03
C ASN A 63 4.12 13.26 -4.51
N ARG A 64 4.79 13.62 -3.40
CA ARG A 64 4.73 14.97 -2.85
C ARG A 64 5.33 16.01 -3.80
N ARG A 65 6.50 15.71 -4.40
CA ARG A 65 7.14 16.59 -5.40
C ARG A 65 6.25 16.79 -6.64
N ASP A 66 5.63 15.72 -7.14
CA ASP A 66 4.73 15.82 -8.29
C ASP A 66 3.51 16.69 -7.98
N ALA A 67 2.93 16.53 -6.79
CA ALA A 67 1.81 17.36 -6.33
C ALA A 67 2.19 18.85 -6.16
N ASP A 68 3.39 19.13 -5.64
CA ASP A 68 3.90 20.49 -5.50
C ASP A 68 4.12 21.15 -6.87
N LEU A 69 4.68 20.41 -7.82
CA LEU A 69 4.90 20.87 -9.19
C LEU A 69 3.59 21.21 -9.91
N MET A 70 2.53 20.42 -9.70
CA MET A 70 1.21 20.71 -10.27
C MET A 70 0.58 21.97 -9.67
N ARG A 71 0.76 22.21 -8.36
CA ARG A 71 0.30 23.43 -7.69
C ARG A 71 1.04 24.67 -8.20
N GLU A 72 2.36 24.60 -8.33
CA GLU A 72 3.16 25.71 -8.87
C GLU A 72 2.82 26.01 -10.34
N LYS A 73 2.59 24.98 -11.16
CA LYS A 73 2.09 25.17 -12.53
C LYS A 73 0.77 25.93 -12.58
N GLN A 74 -0.14 25.66 -11.64
CA GLN A 74 -1.41 26.37 -11.58
C GLN A 74 -1.21 27.84 -11.20
N LYS A 75 -0.41 28.13 -10.16
CA LYS A 75 -0.06 29.51 -9.79
C LYS A 75 0.56 30.29 -10.94
N LEU A 76 1.47 29.67 -11.69
CA LEU A 76 2.10 30.30 -12.86
C LEU A 76 1.08 30.61 -13.97
N LYS A 77 0.08 29.75 -14.18
CA LYS A 77 -1.00 30.02 -15.14
C LYS A 77 -1.86 31.20 -14.67
N ASP A 78 -2.22 31.23 -13.39
CA ASP A 78 -3.07 32.26 -12.81
C ASP A 78 -2.36 33.62 -12.83
N LEU A 79 -1.06 33.66 -12.49
CA LEU A 79 -0.23 34.86 -12.59
C LEU A 79 -0.13 35.37 -14.03
N LYS A 80 0.11 34.49 -15.01
CA LYS A 80 0.14 34.88 -16.43
C LYS A 80 -1.21 35.39 -16.91
N ALA A 81 -2.32 34.79 -16.46
CA ALA A 81 -3.66 35.27 -16.78
C ALA A 81 -3.92 36.65 -16.16
N ALA A 82 -3.48 36.88 -14.91
CA ALA A 82 -3.58 38.17 -14.24
C ALA A 82 -2.73 39.25 -14.93
N GLU A 83 -1.49 38.95 -15.32
CA GLU A 83 -0.63 39.86 -16.10
C GLU A 83 -1.24 40.18 -17.47
N ALA A 84 -1.81 39.19 -18.15
CA ALA A 84 -2.49 39.39 -19.43
C ALA A 84 -3.76 40.25 -19.28
N ALA A 85 -4.50 40.11 -18.18
CA ALA A 85 -5.64 40.96 -17.85
C ALA A 85 -5.22 42.39 -17.49
N ALA A 86 -4.08 42.57 -16.79
CA ALA A 86 -3.57 43.89 -16.43
C ALA A 86 -2.94 44.66 -17.61
N LYS A 87 -2.52 43.96 -18.67
CA LYS A 87 -2.03 44.56 -19.93
C LYS A 87 -3.15 44.94 -20.92
N LYS A 88 -4.40 44.62 -20.61
CA LYS A 88 -5.57 44.89 -21.44
C LYS A 88 -6.31 46.11 -20.95
#